data_AF-C5NZ23-F1
#
_entry.id   AF-C5NZ23-F1
#
_cell.length_a   1.000
_cell.length_b   1.000
_cell.length_c   1.000
_cell.angle_alpha   90.00
_cell.angle_beta   90.00
_cell.angle_gamma   90.00
#
_symmetry.space_group_name_H-M   'P 1'
#
loop_
_entity.id
_entity.type
_entity.pdbx_description
1 polymer ?
#
loop_
_entity_poly.entity_id
_entity_poly.type
_entity_poly.pdbx_seq_one_letter_code
_entity_poly.pdbx_strand_id
1 'polypeptide(L)'
;MKEEKHEKEIKVKKKITKIIGAVIVGGVLMMTAGCGVVGKGSKSWIEDKVANIEKVYPTENLEDLFEKFPNGFYIRQIILKDGDNINEGYSYILELRGNKDKKTILGKVEKIRTKDKPYERVLIQQSKVEYKKGEGLVLGNPELSEELLLNKHFLFQEVKLNKETFKKWKFEKKEYSYETGVFDIIYNVNNKEINNYFNIDENSNLIIRVGGVDISTTNVYKYSVMIKNQEKGIDYYEILSDTREDIGNEE
;
A
#
# COMPACT_ATOMS: atom_id res chain seq x y z
N MET A 1 -36.79 4.23 4.53
CA MET A 1 -36.18 5.57 4.31
C MET A 1 -34.78 5.74 4.93
N LYS A 2 -34.54 5.52 6.24
CA LYS A 2 -33.18 5.66 6.82
C LYS A 2 -32.19 4.61 6.29
N GLU A 3 -32.60 3.35 6.18
CA GLU A 3 -31.75 2.26 5.66
C GLU A 3 -31.38 2.45 4.18
N GLU A 4 -32.33 2.83 3.33
CA GLU A 4 -32.06 3.09 1.92
C GLU A 4 -31.11 4.28 1.71
N LYS A 5 -31.18 5.31 2.56
CA LYS A 5 -30.26 6.46 2.52
C LYS A 5 -28.85 6.02 2.92
N HIS A 6 -28.72 5.25 3.99
CA HIS A 6 -27.45 4.69 4.46
C HIS A 6 -26.80 3.75 3.43
N GLU A 7 -27.60 2.89 2.79
CA GLU A 7 -27.11 1.98 1.75
C GLU A 7 -26.62 2.75 0.51
N LYS A 8 -27.34 3.82 0.11
CA LYS A 8 -26.93 4.71 -0.98
C LYS A 8 -25.63 5.45 -0.63
N GLU A 9 -25.50 5.97 0.59
CA GLU A 9 -24.28 6.61 1.07
C GLU A 9 -23.07 5.68 1.03
N ILE A 10 -23.21 4.44 1.52
CA ILE A 10 -22.15 3.42 1.43
C ILE A 10 -21.79 3.11 -0.03
N LYS A 11 -22.79 2.93 -0.91
CA LYS A 11 -22.55 2.63 -2.33
C LYS A 11 -21.83 3.76 -3.06
N VAL A 12 -22.10 5.02 -2.71
CA VAL A 12 -21.45 6.18 -3.32
C VAL A 12 -20.02 6.34 -2.79
N LYS A 13 -19.80 6.26 -1.47
CA LYS A 13 -18.46 6.25 -0.86
C LYS A 13 -17.56 5.17 -1.49
N LYS A 14 -18.09 3.95 -1.69
CA LYS A 14 -17.43 2.85 -2.43
C LYS A 14 -16.95 3.23 -3.84
N LYS A 15 -17.67 4.10 -4.55
CA LYS A 15 -17.27 4.54 -5.88
C LYS A 15 -16.09 5.52 -5.81
N ILE A 16 -16.08 6.46 -4.86
CA ILE A 16 -14.99 7.45 -4.74
C ILE A 16 -13.69 6.81 -4.28
N THR A 17 -13.72 5.98 -3.24
CA THR A 17 -12.51 5.29 -2.77
C THR A 17 -11.91 4.41 -3.87
N LYS A 18 -12.77 3.80 -4.70
CA LYS A 18 -12.34 3.04 -5.89
C LYS A 18 -11.69 3.94 -6.96
N ILE A 19 -12.23 5.12 -7.22
CA ILE A 19 -11.66 6.09 -8.18
C ILE A 19 -10.32 6.63 -7.67
N ILE A 20 -10.27 7.05 -6.40
CA ILE A 20 -9.03 7.51 -5.74
C ILE A 20 -7.95 6.42 -5.79
N GLY A 21 -8.32 5.18 -5.42
CA GLY A 21 -7.41 4.04 -5.52
C GLY A 21 -6.93 3.79 -6.96
N ALA A 22 -7.81 3.87 -7.95
CA ALA A 22 -7.43 3.68 -9.36
C ALA A 22 -6.45 4.76 -9.86
N VAL A 23 -6.66 6.03 -9.50
CA VAL A 23 -5.80 7.15 -9.92
C VAL A 23 -4.45 7.13 -9.21
N ILE A 24 -4.42 6.83 -7.91
CA ILE A 24 -3.20 6.95 -7.09
C ILE A 24 -2.33 5.69 -7.21
N VAL A 25 -2.94 4.52 -7.29
CA VAL A 25 -2.25 3.22 -7.21
C VAL A 25 -1.93 2.64 -8.61
N GLY A 26 -1.92 3.50 -9.63
CA GLY A 26 -1.67 3.12 -11.03
C GLY A 26 -0.39 2.29 -11.19
N GLY A 27 -0.48 1.19 -11.94
CA GLY A 27 0.65 0.36 -12.37
C GLY A 27 0.88 -0.95 -11.60
N VAL A 28 0.56 -1.05 -10.30
CA VAL A 28 0.83 -2.28 -9.51
C VAL A 28 -0.45 -2.99 -9.04
N LEU A 29 -1.62 -2.32 -9.00
CA LEU A 29 -2.85 -2.90 -8.43
C LEU A 29 -4.09 -2.84 -9.34
N MET A 30 -3.94 -2.41 -10.60
CA MET A 30 -5.07 -2.37 -11.54
C MET A 30 -5.14 -3.67 -12.35
N MET A 31 -6.20 -4.47 -12.14
CA MET A 31 -6.54 -5.60 -13.02
C MET A 31 -8.05 -5.76 -13.24
N THR A 32 -8.38 -6.13 -14.48
CA THR A 32 -9.66 -6.70 -14.94
C THR A 32 -9.47 -8.21 -15.08
N ALA A 33 -10.44 -9.00 -14.62
CA ALA A 33 -10.32 -10.44 -14.43
C ALA A 33 -9.84 -11.22 -15.68
N GLY A 34 -8.73 -11.96 -15.55
CA GLY A 34 -8.30 -13.01 -16.49
C GLY A 34 -8.49 -14.39 -15.87
N CYS A 35 -9.18 -15.29 -16.58
CA CYS A 35 -9.46 -16.66 -16.13
C CYS A 35 -8.24 -17.58 -16.32
N GLY A 36 -8.21 -18.70 -15.57
CA GLY A 36 -7.04 -19.51 -15.27
C GLY A 36 -6.22 -20.05 -16.45
N VAL A 37 -4.92 -20.18 -16.20
CA VAL A 37 -3.88 -20.56 -17.15
C VAL A 37 -2.89 -21.45 -16.42
N VAL A 38 -2.48 -22.55 -17.05
CA VAL A 38 -1.41 -23.43 -16.58
C VAL A 38 -0.07 -22.71 -16.84
N GLY A 39 0.79 -22.58 -15.82
CA GLY A 39 2.06 -21.83 -15.91
C GLY A 39 2.02 -20.46 -15.22
N LYS A 40 2.53 -19.40 -15.90
CA LYS A 40 2.52 -18.03 -15.37
C LYS A 40 1.08 -17.58 -15.09
N GLY A 41 0.88 -16.93 -13.94
CA GLY A 41 -0.45 -16.52 -13.46
C GLY A 41 -1.27 -17.61 -12.78
N SER A 42 -0.79 -18.86 -12.70
CA SER A 42 -1.42 -19.90 -11.86
C SER A 42 -1.30 -19.55 -10.37
N LYS A 43 -2.14 -20.14 -9.50
CA LYS A 43 -2.11 -19.86 -8.06
C LYS A 43 -0.73 -20.17 -7.46
N SER A 44 -0.21 -21.37 -7.71
CA SER A 44 1.10 -21.79 -7.21
C SER A 44 2.23 -20.89 -7.70
N TRP A 45 2.16 -20.43 -8.95
CA TRP A 45 3.16 -19.50 -9.49
C TRP A 45 3.10 -18.14 -8.78
N ILE A 46 1.90 -17.60 -8.55
CA ILE A 46 1.72 -16.33 -7.83
C ILE A 46 2.15 -16.48 -6.36
N GLU A 47 1.77 -17.55 -5.68
CA GLU A 47 2.19 -17.84 -4.30
C GLU A 47 3.71 -17.91 -4.15
N ASP A 48 4.40 -18.49 -5.14
CA ASP A 48 5.86 -18.53 -5.19
C ASP A 48 6.45 -17.13 -5.40
N LYS A 49 5.86 -16.34 -6.30
CA LYS A 49 6.29 -14.95 -6.54
C LYS A 49 6.09 -14.04 -5.33
N VAL A 50 4.91 -14.07 -4.71
CA VAL A 50 4.64 -13.23 -3.54
C VAL A 50 5.43 -13.65 -2.31
N ALA A 51 5.96 -14.87 -2.25
CA ALA A 51 6.83 -15.29 -1.14
C ALA A 51 8.08 -14.41 -1.03
N ASN A 52 8.59 -13.87 -2.14
CA ASN A 52 9.74 -12.97 -2.18
C ASN A 52 9.53 -11.65 -1.39
N ILE A 53 8.28 -11.34 -0.99
CA ILE A 53 7.99 -10.21 -0.10
C ILE A 53 8.72 -10.32 1.26
N GLU A 54 9.09 -11.55 1.65
CA GLU A 54 9.88 -11.82 2.86
C GLU A 54 11.25 -11.14 2.84
N LYS A 55 11.74 -10.73 1.66
CA LYS A 55 12.93 -9.87 1.55
C LYS A 55 12.74 -8.59 2.35
N VAL A 56 11.52 -8.07 2.47
CA VAL A 56 11.19 -6.82 3.19
C VAL A 56 10.41 -7.06 4.47
N TYR A 57 9.56 -8.08 4.56
CA TYR A 57 8.67 -8.28 5.71
C TYR A 57 9.17 -9.38 6.68
N PRO A 58 9.60 -9.06 7.92
CA PRO A 58 9.74 -7.72 8.48
C PRO A 58 11.12 -7.08 8.25
N THR A 59 11.18 -5.75 8.32
CA THR A 59 12.41 -4.95 8.43
C THR A 59 12.15 -3.82 9.42
N GLU A 60 12.64 -3.95 10.65
CA GLU A 60 12.38 -2.98 11.72
C GLU A 60 13.05 -1.62 11.44
N ASN A 61 14.34 -1.63 11.09
CA ASN A 61 15.11 -0.43 10.77
C ASN A 61 15.16 -0.21 9.25
N LEU A 62 14.67 0.93 8.77
CA LEU A 62 14.63 1.20 7.34
C LEU A 62 16.03 1.32 6.70
N GLU A 63 17.07 1.64 7.47
CA GLU A 63 18.44 1.64 6.95
C GLU A 63 18.91 0.25 6.51
N ASP A 64 18.38 -0.83 7.10
CA ASP A 64 18.72 -2.20 6.76
C ASP A 64 18.23 -2.57 5.34
N LEU A 65 17.30 -1.77 4.78
CA LEU A 65 16.90 -1.90 3.38
C LEU A 65 18.05 -1.60 2.41
N PHE A 66 19.09 -0.84 2.81
CA PHE A 66 20.27 -0.62 1.96
C PHE A 66 21.10 -1.89 1.74
N GLU A 67 21.06 -2.85 2.66
CA GLU A 67 21.71 -4.16 2.45
C GLU A 67 20.96 -4.99 1.40
N LYS A 68 19.64 -4.87 1.40
CA LYS A 68 18.72 -5.58 0.50
C LYS A 68 18.66 -4.92 -0.88
N PHE A 69 18.80 -3.60 -0.93
CA PHE A 69 18.70 -2.74 -2.10
C PHE A 69 19.89 -1.76 -2.13
N PRO A 70 21.08 -2.24 -2.53
CA PRO A 70 22.31 -1.44 -2.48
C PRO A 70 22.30 -0.23 -3.43
N ASN A 71 21.39 -0.23 -4.42
CA ASN A 71 21.19 0.89 -5.33
C ASN A 71 20.20 1.95 -4.81
N GLY A 72 19.68 1.77 -3.60
CA GLY A 72 18.60 2.57 -3.07
C GLY A 72 17.24 1.91 -3.28
N PHE A 73 16.22 2.53 -2.72
CA PHE A 73 14.85 2.01 -2.71
C PHE A 73 13.84 3.16 -2.62
N TYR A 74 12.59 2.87 -2.96
CA TYR A 74 11.45 3.75 -2.83
C TYR A 74 10.36 3.04 -2.02
N ILE A 75 9.80 3.75 -1.05
CA ILE A 75 8.68 3.32 -0.22
C ILE A 75 7.53 4.28 -0.46
N ARG A 76 6.33 3.73 -0.65
CA ARG A 76 5.09 4.50 -0.71
C ARG A 76 4.04 3.88 0.18
N GLN A 77 3.52 4.67 1.11
CA GLN A 77 2.34 4.34 1.88
C GLN A 77 1.19 5.25 1.45
N ILE A 78 0.02 4.67 1.22
CA ILE A 78 -1.20 5.41 0.89
C ILE A 78 -2.29 4.96 1.85
N ILE A 79 -2.91 5.93 2.52
CA ILE A 79 -4.09 5.71 3.35
C ILE A 79 -5.22 6.52 2.76
N LEU A 80 -6.31 5.84 2.39
CA LEU A 80 -7.51 6.48 1.89
C LEU A 80 -8.54 6.59 3.01
N LYS A 81 -9.14 7.77 3.12
CA LYS A 81 -10.22 8.05 4.07
C LYS A 81 -11.40 8.64 3.33
N ASP A 82 -12.61 8.28 3.75
CA ASP A 82 -13.81 8.96 3.29
C ASP A 82 -13.77 10.43 3.75
N GLY A 83 -14.27 11.33 2.92
CA GLY A 83 -14.44 12.74 3.28
C GLY A 83 -15.78 12.97 3.98
N ASP A 84 -15.96 14.21 4.43
CA ASP A 84 -17.19 14.64 5.11
C ASP A 84 -18.41 14.62 4.16
N ASN A 85 -18.15 14.86 2.87
CA ASN A 85 -19.16 14.85 1.83
C ASN A 85 -19.24 13.49 1.13
N ILE A 86 -20.45 13.12 0.69
CA ILE A 86 -20.71 11.83 0.03
C ILE A 86 -19.87 11.58 -1.23
N ASN A 87 -19.35 12.64 -1.88
CA ASN A 87 -18.57 12.62 -3.12
C ASN A 87 -17.09 13.00 -2.93
N GLU A 88 -16.60 12.96 -1.68
CA GLU A 88 -15.29 13.46 -1.30
C GLU A 88 -14.50 12.39 -0.54
N GLY A 89 -13.19 12.40 -0.71
CA GLY A 89 -12.26 11.54 0.00
C GLY A 89 -10.91 12.21 0.21
N TYR A 90 -10.16 11.72 1.18
CA TYR A 90 -8.81 12.15 1.48
C TYR A 90 -7.81 11.04 1.20
N SER A 91 -6.64 11.43 0.70
CA SER A 91 -5.50 10.53 0.51
C SER A 91 -4.32 11.09 1.28
N TYR A 92 -3.75 10.25 2.15
CA TYR A 92 -2.50 10.54 2.85
C TYR A 92 -1.42 9.71 2.16
N ILE A 93 -0.50 10.38 1.48
CA ILE A 93 0.52 9.73 0.66
C ILE A 93 1.87 10.06 1.28
N LEU A 94 2.52 9.06 1.88
CA LEU A 94 3.89 9.15 2.37
C LEU A 94 4.81 8.47 1.37
N GLU A 95 5.78 9.21 0.87
CA GLU A 95 6.80 8.74 -0.07
C GLU A 95 8.17 8.96 0.53
N LEU A 96 9.02 7.93 0.50
CA LEU A 96 10.40 7.97 0.96
C LEU A 96 11.32 7.34 -0.07
N ARG A 97 12.52 7.88 -0.20
CA ARG A 97 13.60 7.35 -1.05
C ARG A 97 14.84 7.15 -0.22
N GLY A 98 15.35 5.93 -0.22
CA GLY A 98 16.67 5.60 0.31
C GLY A 98 17.72 5.92 -0.74
N ASN A 99 18.47 7.00 -0.55
CA ASN A 99 19.57 7.36 -1.44
C ASN A 99 20.84 6.61 -1.03
N LYS A 100 21.35 5.76 -1.92
CA LYS A 100 22.51 4.91 -1.63
C LYS A 100 23.80 5.68 -1.34
N ASP A 101 24.00 6.81 -2.03
CA ASP A 101 25.25 7.56 -2.03
C ASP A 101 25.33 8.46 -0.79
N LYS A 102 24.21 9.09 -0.44
CA LYS A 102 24.08 9.93 0.76
C LYS A 102 23.79 9.12 2.02
N LYS A 103 23.35 7.86 1.88
CA LYS A 103 22.84 7.02 2.97
C LYS A 103 21.73 7.69 3.78
N THR A 104 20.90 8.47 3.12
CA THR A 104 19.75 9.17 3.71
C THR A 104 18.44 8.58 3.21
N ILE A 105 17.40 8.64 4.03
CA ILE A 105 16.04 8.24 3.65
C ILE A 105 15.15 9.48 3.78
N LEU A 106 14.82 10.08 2.63
CA LEU A 106 14.14 11.38 2.56
C LEU A 106 12.90 11.27 1.69
N GLY A 107 11.94 12.16 1.93
CA GLY A 107 10.79 12.33 1.05
C GLY A 107 9.77 13.30 1.60
N LYS A 108 8.49 12.98 1.44
CA LYS A 108 7.38 13.88 1.80
C LYS A 108 6.13 13.10 2.16
N VAL A 109 5.27 13.76 2.92
CA VAL A 109 3.90 13.33 3.18
C VAL A 109 2.94 14.39 2.67
N GLU A 110 1.91 13.97 1.97
CA GLU A 110 0.88 14.83 1.37
C GLU A 110 -0.51 14.39 1.82
N LYS A 111 -1.37 15.37 2.15
CA LYS A 111 -2.81 15.19 2.29
C LYS A 111 -3.49 15.81 1.09
N ILE A 112 -4.20 14.99 0.33
CA ILE A 112 -4.89 15.39 -0.89
C ILE A 112 -6.38 15.14 -0.73
N ARG A 113 -7.20 16.16 -1.02
CA ARG A 113 -8.64 16.01 -1.16
C ARG A 113 -8.97 15.65 -2.60
N THR A 114 -9.80 14.64 -2.78
CA THR A 114 -10.36 14.28 -4.09
C THR A 114 -11.88 14.35 -4.06
N LYS A 115 -12.48 14.99 -5.05
CA LYS A 115 -13.93 14.95 -5.33
C LYS A 115 -14.18 14.29 -6.67
N ASP A 116 -15.30 13.58 -6.77
CA ASP A 116 -15.70 12.90 -8.00
C ASP A 116 -16.50 13.79 -8.96
N LYS A 117 -17.34 14.70 -8.44
CA LYS A 117 -18.31 15.49 -9.24
C LYS A 117 -18.44 16.96 -8.80
N PRO A 118 -17.88 17.92 -9.55
CA PRO A 118 -16.90 17.71 -10.63
C PRO A 118 -15.62 17.04 -10.08
N TYR A 119 -14.87 16.36 -10.96
CA TYR A 119 -13.60 15.77 -10.55
C TYR A 119 -12.63 16.89 -10.15
N GLU A 120 -12.14 16.84 -8.92
CA GLU A 120 -11.26 17.85 -8.35
C GLU A 120 -10.22 17.13 -7.48
N ARG A 121 -8.94 17.45 -7.62
CA ARG A 121 -7.88 16.91 -6.77
C ARG A 121 -7.00 18.05 -6.28
N VAL A 122 -6.98 18.28 -4.98
CA VAL A 122 -6.34 19.46 -4.36
C VAL A 122 -5.40 19.02 -3.25
N LEU A 123 -4.14 19.46 -3.33
CA LEU A 123 -3.19 19.36 -2.23
C LEU A 123 -3.65 20.27 -1.10
N ILE A 124 -3.93 19.69 0.06
CA ILE A 124 -4.38 20.41 1.25
C ILE A 124 -3.18 20.82 2.10
N GLN A 125 -2.29 19.86 2.35
CA GLN A 125 -1.11 20.03 3.19
C GLN A 125 0.01 19.11 2.72
N GLN A 126 1.24 19.53 2.98
CA GLN A 126 2.45 18.77 2.69
C GLN A 126 3.51 19.05 3.75
N SER A 127 4.34 18.06 4.05
CA SER A 127 5.55 18.22 4.86
C SER A 127 6.66 17.36 4.29
N LYS A 128 7.92 17.84 4.37
CA LYS A 128 9.09 16.99 4.11
C LYS A 128 9.20 15.96 5.23
N VAL A 129 9.71 14.77 4.90
CA VAL A 129 9.91 13.68 5.87
C VAL A 129 11.33 13.15 5.73
N GLU A 130 11.99 12.96 6.85
CA GLU A 130 13.26 12.26 6.97
C GLU A 130 13.06 11.07 7.91
N TYR A 131 13.56 9.90 7.54
CA TYR A 131 13.67 8.80 8.49
C TYR A 131 15.02 8.89 9.21
N LYS A 132 14.98 8.84 10.54
CA LYS A 132 16.17 8.79 11.40
C LYS A 132 16.10 7.58 12.30
N LYS A 133 17.16 6.78 12.33
CA LYS A 133 17.26 5.63 13.23
C LYS A 133 17.08 6.06 14.69
N GLY A 134 16.18 5.40 15.41
CA GLY A 134 15.85 5.71 16.81
C GLY A 134 14.75 6.78 16.99
N GLU A 135 14.55 7.67 16.03
CA GLU A 135 13.47 8.67 16.06
C GLU A 135 12.27 8.28 15.17
N GLY A 136 12.50 7.49 14.12
CA GLY A 136 11.47 7.10 13.14
C GLY A 136 11.26 8.16 12.06
N LEU A 137 10.01 8.43 11.72
CA LEU A 137 9.62 9.42 10.72
C LEU A 137 9.59 10.83 11.34
N VAL A 138 10.48 11.71 10.87
CA VAL A 138 10.62 13.08 11.35
C VAL A 138 10.15 14.06 10.27
N LEU A 139 9.16 14.89 10.61
CA LEU A 139 8.64 15.89 9.69
C LEU A 139 9.45 17.18 9.75
N GLY A 140 9.63 17.81 8.59
CA GLY A 140 10.17 19.16 8.50
C GLY A 140 9.26 20.21 9.14
N ASN A 141 7.94 19.95 9.14
CA ASN A 141 6.90 20.70 9.86
C ASN A 141 6.30 19.81 10.97
N PRO A 142 6.90 19.75 12.18
CA PRO A 142 6.48 18.85 13.25
C PRO A 142 5.04 19.05 13.71
N GLU A 143 4.52 20.27 13.62
CA GLU A 143 3.16 20.64 13.99
C GLU A 143 2.08 19.92 13.14
N LEU A 144 2.46 19.42 11.95
CA LEU A 144 1.56 18.67 11.07
C LEU A 144 1.58 17.16 11.32
N SER A 145 2.34 16.67 12.31
CA SER A 145 2.54 15.22 12.52
C SER A 145 1.25 14.48 12.82
N GLU A 146 0.40 15.01 13.69
CA GLU A 146 -0.89 14.39 14.02
C GLU A 146 -1.86 14.38 12.84
N GLU A 147 -1.74 15.36 11.94
CA GLU A 147 -2.62 15.51 10.79
C GLU A 147 -2.17 14.71 9.57
N LEU A 148 -0.85 14.57 9.34
CA LEU A 148 -0.29 13.96 8.13
C LEU A 148 0.22 12.53 8.34
N LEU A 149 0.84 12.21 9.49
CA LEU A 149 1.35 10.87 9.77
C LEU A 149 0.31 10.04 10.52
N LEU A 150 -0.65 9.51 9.78
CA LEU A 150 -1.68 8.64 10.36
C LEU A 150 -1.11 7.35 10.97
N ASN A 151 0.05 6.90 10.48
CA ASN A 151 0.84 5.81 11.06
C ASN A 151 2.25 6.31 11.35
N LYS A 152 2.80 5.95 12.52
CA LYS A 152 4.16 6.34 12.93
C LYS A 152 5.25 5.48 12.29
N HIS A 153 4.87 4.33 11.75
CA HIS A 153 5.75 3.32 11.16
C HIS A 153 5.01 2.52 10.08
N PHE A 154 5.78 1.85 9.24
CA PHE A 154 5.31 1.03 8.13
C PHE A 154 4.87 -0.36 8.60
N LEU A 155 3.97 -1.00 7.84
CA LEU A 155 3.47 -2.34 8.17
C LEU A 155 4.61 -3.38 8.12
N PHE A 156 5.53 -3.24 7.16
CA PHE A 156 6.70 -4.11 7.06
C PHE A 156 7.65 -4.02 8.27
N GLN A 157 7.53 -3.02 9.14
CA GLN A 157 8.39 -2.96 10.33
C GLN A 157 7.97 -3.95 11.42
N GLU A 158 6.70 -4.36 11.44
CA GLU A 158 6.14 -5.20 12.51
C GLU A 158 5.68 -6.57 12.03
N VAL A 159 5.17 -6.66 10.80
CA VAL A 159 4.45 -7.86 10.34
C VAL A 159 5.35 -8.77 9.50
N LYS A 160 5.34 -10.06 9.83
CA LYS A 160 6.05 -11.10 9.07
C LYS A 160 5.17 -11.71 7.98
N LEU A 161 5.50 -11.42 6.72
CA LEU A 161 4.84 -11.97 5.55
C LEU A 161 5.79 -12.91 4.79
N ASN A 162 5.39 -14.16 4.64
CA ASN A 162 6.12 -15.18 3.89
C ASN A 162 5.17 -16.32 3.49
N LYS A 163 5.73 -17.33 2.81
CA LYS A 163 4.99 -18.52 2.34
C LYS A 163 4.23 -19.26 3.45
N GLU A 164 4.82 -19.40 4.64
CA GLU A 164 4.16 -20.06 5.78
C GLU A 164 3.04 -19.22 6.39
N THR A 165 3.17 -17.90 6.38
CA THR A 165 2.09 -16.98 6.75
C THR A 165 0.92 -17.15 5.78
N PHE A 166 1.17 -17.12 4.48
CA PHE A 166 0.13 -17.18 3.45
C PHE A 166 -0.64 -18.50 3.41
N LYS A 167 0.03 -19.64 3.69
CA LYS A 167 -0.63 -20.96 3.78
C LYS A 167 -1.74 -21.01 4.83
N LYS A 168 -1.66 -20.18 5.87
CA LYS A 168 -2.66 -20.12 6.96
C LYS A 168 -3.87 -19.27 6.59
N TRP A 169 -3.77 -18.46 5.54
CA TRP A 169 -4.80 -17.51 5.15
C TRP A 169 -5.80 -18.13 4.18
N LYS A 170 -7.06 -17.69 4.28
CA LYS A 170 -8.12 -18.18 3.41
C LYS A 170 -7.99 -17.49 2.04
N PHE A 171 -7.55 -18.25 1.03
CA PHE A 171 -7.52 -17.78 -0.35
C PHE A 171 -8.89 -17.30 -0.82
N GLU A 172 -8.92 -16.13 -1.46
CA GLU A 172 -10.13 -15.55 -2.04
C GLU A 172 -10.04 -15.51 -3.56
N LYS A 173 -8.98 -14.87 -4.09
CA LYS A 173 -8.84 -14.63 -5.53
C LYS A 173 -7.37 -14.48 -5.91
N LYS A 174 -7.06 -14.70 -7.17
CA LYS A 174 -5.79 -14.31 -7.80
C LYS A 174 -6.04 -13.54 -9.08
N GLU A 175 -5.09 -12.71 -9.45
CA GLU A 175 -5.13 -11.92 -10.69
C GLU A 175 -3.73 -11.90 -11.32
N TYR A 176 -3.67 -11.94 -12.65
CA TYR A 176 -2.42 -11.80 -13.40
C TYR A 176 -2.68 -11.12 -14.74
N SER A 177 -1.85 -10.14 -15.08
CA SER A 177 -1.87 -9.43 -16.35
C SER A 177 -0.67 -9.83 -17.20
N TYR A 178 -0.94 -10.41 -18.37
CA TYR A 178 0.10 -10.73 -19.35
C TYR A 178 0.73 -9.48 -19.99
N GLU A 179 -0.05 -8.41 -20.10
CA GLU A 179 0.37 -7.16 -20.74
C GLU A 179 1.36 -6.40 -19.86
N THR A 180 1.06 -6.33 -18.56
CA THR A 180 1.82 -5.50 -17.61
C THR A 180 2.72 -6.34 -16.68
N GLY A 181 2.57 -7.67 -16.68
CA GLY A 181 3.29 -8.56 -15.76
C GLY A 181 2.83 -8.45 -14.30
N VAL A 182 1.81 -7.64 -14.02
CA VAL A 182 1.28 -7.45 -12.66
C VAL A 182 0.61 -8.73 -12.19
N PHE A 183 0.92 -9.16 -10.97
CA PHE A 183 0.32 -10.32 -10.33
C PHE A 183 -0.15 -9.99 -8.93
N ASP A 184 -1.24 -10.64 -8.51
CA ASP A 184 -1.81 -10.46 -7.18
C ASP A 184 -2.49 -11.72 -6.67
N ILE A 185 -2.49 -11.84 -5.36
CA ILE A 185 -3.27 -12.82 -4.62
C ILE A 185 -3.97 -12.14 -3.45
N ILE A 186 -5.23 -12.50 -3.27
CA ILE A 186 -6.15 -11.90 -2.31
C ILE A 186 -6.56 -12.97 -1.32
N TYR A 187 -6.52 -12.60 -0.04
CA TYR A 187 -6.87 -13.45 1.08
C TYR A 187 -7.89 -12.78 1.99
N ASN A 188 -8.75 -13.60 2.59
CA ASN A 188 -9.50 -13.28 3.80
C ASN A 188 -8.64 -13.67 5.01
N VAL A 189 -8.35 -12.71 5.87
CA VAL A 189 -7.35 -12.85 6.94
C VAL A 189 -7.93 -12.39 8.26
N ASN A 190 -7.77 -13.23 9.28
CA ASN A 190 -7.88 -12.84 10.68
C ASN A 190 -6.47 -12.96 11.27
N ASN A 191 -5.84 -11.84 11.60
CA ASN A 191 -4.46 -11.83 12.09
C ASN A 191 -4.30 -10.74 13.16
N LYS A 192 -3.98 -11.18 14.37
CA LYS A 192 -3.81 -10.30 15.54
C LYS A 192 -2.73 -9.23 15.36
N GLU A 193 -1.57 -9.57 14.79
CA GLU A 193 -0.49 -8.59 14.58
C GLU A 193 -0.94 -7.47 13.64
N ILE A 194 -1.61 -7.82 12.53
CA ILE A 194 -2.12 -6.83 11.57
C ILE A 194 -3.28 -6.04 12.17
N ASN A 195 -4.20 -6.68 12.90
CA ASN A 195 -5.30 -5.98 13.56
C ASN A 195 -4.78 -5.00 14.64
N ASN A 196 -3.72 -5.37 15.37
CA ASN A 196 -3.06 -4.49 16.33
C ASN A 196 -2.41 -3.28 15.65
N TYR A 197 -1.74 -3.47 14.50
CA TYR A 197 -1.15 -2.37 13.72
C TYR A 197 -2.19 -1.29 13.38
N PHE A 198 -3.42 -1.70 13.02
CA PHE A 198 -4.51 -0.75 12.73
C PHE A 198 -5.33 -0.33 13.95
N ASN A 199 -4.96 -0.77 15.17
CA ASN A 199 -5.69 -0.52 16.41
C ASN A 199 -7.19 -0.88 16.32
N ILE A 200 -7.48 -2.07 15.78
CA ILE A 200 -8.84 -2.63 15.70
C ILE A 200 -8.95 -3.94 16.50
N ASP A 201 -10.19 -4.43 16.67
CA ASP A 201 -10.44 -5.70 17.36
C ASP A 201 -9.60 -6.84 16.75
N GLU A 202 -8.91 -7.59 17.61
CA GLU A 202 -7.96 -8.63 17.21
C GLU A 202 -8.59 -9.76 16.38
N ASN A 203 -9.92 -9.93 16.45
CA ASN A 203 -10.69 -10.91 15.72
C ASN A 203 -11.38 -10.33 14.46
N SER A 204 -11.03 -9.10 14.06
CA SER A 204 -11.53 -8.51 12.82
C SER A 204 -11.02 -9.27 11.60
N ASN A 205 -11.89 -9.48 10.61
CA ASN A 205 -11.50 -10.00 9.30
C ASN A 205 -11.03 -8.87 8.40
N LEU A 206 -9.95 -9.11 7.67
CA LEU A 206 -9.33 -8.18 6.72
C LEU A 206 -9.30 -8.82 5.33
N ILE A 207 -9.47 -7.99 4.29
CA ILE A 207 -9.09 -8.37 2.93
C ILE A 207 -7.65 -7.91 2.72
N ILE A 208 -6.75 -8.86 2.49
CA ILE A 208 -5.34 -8.58 2.23
C ILE A 208 -5.02 -9.00 0.80
N ARG A 209 -4.51 -8.06 0.02
CA ARG A 209 -3.98 -8.32 -1.32
C ARG A 209 -2.48 -8.13 -1.30
N VAL A 210 -1.75 -9.14 -1.77
CA VAL A 210 -0.31 -9.11 -1.92
C VAL A 210 0.01 -9.31 -3.38
N GLY A 211 0.89 -8.48 -3.93
CA GLY A 211 1.21 -8.53 -5.35
C GLY A 211 2.47 -7.79 -5.70
N GLY A 212 2.76 -7.74 -6.99
CA GLY A 212 3.93 -7.10 -7.54
C GLY A 212 3.94 -7.13 -9.06
N VAL A 213 5.07 -6.77 -9.65
CA VAL A 213 5.25 -6.74 -11.10
C VAL A 213 6.35 -7.72 -11.51
N ASP A 214 6.01 -8.71 -12.33
CA ASP A 214 6.97 -9.63 -12.96
C ASP A 214 7.50 -8.98 -14.24
N ILE A 215 8.46 -8.06 -14.11
CA ILE A 215 9.18 -7.51 -15.27
C ILE A 215 10.20 -8.55 -15.71
N SER A 216 9.77 -9.49 -16.56
CA SER A 216 10.54 -10.68 -16.94
C SER A 216 11.97 -10.46 -17.48
N THR A 217 12.32 -9.22 -17.81
CA THR A 217 13.63 -8.82 -18.35
C THR A 217 14.55 -8.15 -17.33
N THR A 218 14.09 -7.85 -16.11
CA THR A 218 14.88 -7.17 -15.07
C THR A 218 14.69 -7.82 -13.70
N ASN A 219 15.77 -7.97 -12.93
CA ASN A 219 15.72 -8.48 -11.56
C ASN A 219 15.33 -7.35 -10.58
N VAL A 220 14.17 -6.74 -10.82
CA VAL A 220 13.65 -5.66 -9.98
C VAL A 220 12.73 -6.20 -8.90
N TYR A 221 12.77 -5.56 -7.75
CA TYR A 221 11.83 -5.75 -6.66
C TYR A 221 10.80 -4.64 -6.72
N LYS A 222 9.54 -4.97 -7.02
CA LYS A 222 8.40 -4.04 -6.91
C LYS A 222 7.20 -4.81 -6.40
N TYR A 223 6.95 -4.70 -5.10
CA TYR A 223 5.90 -5.43 -4.39
C TYR A 223 4.99 -4.47 -3.64
N SER A 224 3.76 -4.91 -3.42
CA SER A 224 2.76 -4.14 -2.71
C SER A 224 1.89 -5.01 -1.82
N VAL A 225 1.44 -4.42 -0.72
CA VAL A 225 0.42 -4.95 0.17
C VAL A 225 -0.71 -3.94 0.23
N MET A 226 -1.94 -4.41 0.02
CA MET A 226 -3.16 -3.66 0.26
C MET A 226 -3.95 -4.35 1.37
N ILE A 227 -4.42 -3.57 2.34
CA ILE A 227 -5.29 -4.04 3.41
C ILE A 227 -6.58 -3.22 3.38
N LYS A 228 -7.71 -3.93 3.38
CA LYS A 228 -9.03 -3.30 3.43
C LYS A 228 -9.91 -3.91 4.50
N ASN A 229 -10.60 -3.04 5.22
CA ASN A 229 -11.76 -3.38 6.04
C ASN A 229 -12.72 -2.19 6.02
N GLN A 230 -13.91 -2.39 5.43
CA GLN A 230 -14.88 -1.31 5.26
C GLN A 230 -15.51 -0.88 6.57
N GLU A 231 -15.87 -1.83 7.44
CA GLU A 231 -16.51 -1.54 8.73
C GLU A 231 -15.61 -0.73 9.66
N LYS A 232 -14.29 -0.92 9.53
CA LYS A 232 -13.27 -0.20 10.30
C LYS A 232 -12.66 0.99 9.56
N GLY A 233 -13.11 1.29 8.34
CA GLY A 233 -12.57 2.42 7.55
C GLY A 233 -11.08 2.28 7.21
N ILE A 234 -10.64 1.05 6.96
CA ILE A 234 -9.27 0.73 6.53
C ILE A 234 -9.26 0.59 5.02
N ASP A 235 -8.47 1.45 4.38
CA ASP A 235 -8.08 1.31 2.98
C ASP A 235 -6.62 1.77 2.86
N TYR A 236 -5.74 0.79 2.97
CA TYR A 236 -4.31 0.95 3.19
C TYR A 236 -3.53 0.28 2.07
N TYR A 237 -2.46 0.94 1.64
CA TYR A 237 -1.53 0.44 0.65
C TYR A 237 -0.10 0.72 1.09
N GLU A 238 0.78 -0.26 0.91
CA GLU A 238 2.21 -0.13 1.11
C GLU A 238 2.93 -0.74 -0.09
N ILE A 239 3.87 -0.01 -0.68
CA ILE A 239 4.60 -0.38 -1.87
C ILE A 239 6.08 -0.17 -1.58
N LEU A 240 6.90 -1.17 -1.93
CA LEU A 240 8.35 -1.04 -1.93
C LEU A 240 8.89 -1.40 -3.31
N SER A 241 9.78 -0.55 -3.82
CA SER A 241 10.37 -0.68 -5.14
C SER A 241 11.87 -0.36 -5.13
N ASP A 242 12.66 -1.10 -5.92
CA ASP A 242 14.06 -0.76 -6.22
C ASP A 242 14.27 -0.34 -7.69
N THR A 243 13.19 -0.04 -8.42
CA THR A 243 13.31 0.37 -9.81
C THR A 243 13.96 1.76 -9.93
N ARG A 244 14.79 1.93 -10.96
CA ARG A 244 15.46 3.23 -11.22
C ARG A 244 14.46 4.37 -11.46
N GLU A 245 13.31 4.07 -12.05
CA GLU A 245 12.24 5.05 -12.29
C GLU A 245 11.68 5.56 -10.96
N ASP A 246 11.34 4.66 -10.04
CA ASP A 246 10.78 5.05 -8.74
C ASP A 246 11.82 5.79 -7.86
N ILE A 247 13.10 5.35 -7.91
CA ILE A 247 14.21 5.95 -7.16
C ILE A 247 14.62 7.32 -7.74
N GLY A 248 14.60 7.48 -9.07
CA GLY A 248 15.18 8.64 -9.77
C GLY A 248 14.27 9.86 -9.90
N ASN A 249 12.96 9.73 -9.65
CA ASN A 249 12.02 10.84 -9.72
C ASN A 249 12.13 11.78 -8.51
N GLU A 250 13.21 12.54 -8.42
CA GLU A 250 13.30 13.80 -7.68
C GLU A 250 13.07 14.94 -8.69
N GLU A 251 11.82 15.38 -8.86
CA GLU A 251 11.53 16.74 -9.35
C GLU A 251 11.35 17.68 -8.14
#